data_AF-A0A9D4M479-F1
#
_entry.id   AF-A0A9D4M479-F1
#
_cell.length_a   1.000
_cell.length_b   1.000
_cell.length_c   1.000
_cell.angle_alpha   90.00
_cell.angle_beta   90.00
_cell.angle_gamma   90.00
#
_symmetry.space_group_name_H-M   'P 1'
#
loop_
_entity.id
_entity.type
_entity.pdbx_description
1 polymer ?
#
loop_
_entity_poly.entity_id
_entity_poly.type
_entity_poly.pdbx_seq_one_letter_code
_entity_poly.pdbx_strand_id
1 'polypeptide(L)' 'MIGSEEQAIKELLHDDDIAIRPVDKGSGIVIMDREDYVKKLKCEMSDSETYVEMTDGKQSEESGRYLIQEGVDRQ' A
#
# COMPACT_ATOMS: atom_id res chain seq x y z
N MET A 1 -7.06 -15.09 31.13
CA MET A 1 -6.92 -13.62 31.29
C MET A 1 -6.25 -13.15 30.02
N ILE A 2 -6.93 -12.33 29.21
CA ILE A 2 -6.33 -11.73 28.00
C ILE A 2 -5.18 -10.83 28.48
N GLY A 3 -4.00 -10.97 27.89
CA GLY A 3 -2.82 -10.18 28.28
C GLY A 3 -3.02 -8.70 27.94
N SER A 4 -2.36 -7.80 28.69
CA SER A 4 -2.45 -6.35 28.43
C SER A 4 -2.05 -5.99 27.00
N GLU A 5 -1.10 -6.72 26.43
CA GLU A 5 -0.68 -6.60 25.04
C GLU A 5 -1.80 -6.99 24.06
N GLU A 6 -2.45 -8.14 24.28
CA GLU A 6 -3.55 -8.58 23.42
C GLU A 6 -4.72 -7.60 23.46
N GLN A 7 -4.98 -6.99 24.64
CA GLN A 7 -5.99 -5.94 24.78
C GLN A 7 -5.59 -4.67 24.02
N ALA A 8 -4.34 -4.21 24.14
CA ALA A 8 -3.84 -3.05 23.41
C ALA A 8 -3.91 -3.24 21.89
N ILE A 9 -3.58 -4.45 21.39
CA ILE A 9 -3.70 -4.78 19.97
C ILE A 9 -5.18 -4.76 19.54
N LYS A 10 -6.09 -5.30 20.35
CA LYS A 10 -7.53 -5.22 20.05
C LYS A 10 -8.00 -3.78 19.96
N GLU A 11 -7.62 -2.92 20.89
CA GLU A 11 -7.96 -1.50 20.87
C GLU A 11 -7.42 -0.82 19.60
N LEU A 12 -6.16 -1.07 19.26
CA LEU A 12 -5.54 -0.56 18.04
C LEU A 12 -6.27 -1.03 16.76
N LEU A 13 -6.75 -2.28 16.71
CA LEU A 13 -7.49 -2.81 15.56
C LEU A 13 -8.91 -2.22 15.43
N HIS A 14 -9.46 -1.61 16.49
CA HIS A 14 -10.77 -0.96 16.48
C HIS A 14 -10.68 0.56 16.33
N ASP A 15 -9.47 1.11 16.22
CA ASP A 15 -9.27 2.54 15.95
C ASP A 15 -9.54 2.83 14.47
N ASP A 16 -10.65 3.51 14.20
CA ASP A 16 -11.09 3.85 12.85
C ASP A 16 -10.31 5.01 12.23
N ASP A 17 -9.55 5.78 13.03
CA ASP A 17 -8.77 6.93 12.58
C ASP A 17 -7.40 6.52 12.02
N ILE A 18 -7.03 5.24 12.13
CA ILE A 18 -5.81 4.69 11.55
C ILE A 18 -6.08 3.69 10.42
N ALA A 19 -5.15 3.62 9.48
CA ALA A 19 -5.07 2.61 8.45
C ALA A 19 -3.93 1.63 8.77
N ILE A 20 -4.27 0.35 8.92
CA ILE A 20 -3.31 -0.73 9.12
C ILE A 20 -3.25 -1.56 7.82
N ARG A 21 -2.07 -1.63 7.20
CA ARG A 21 -1.88 -2.34 5.91
C ARG A 21 -0.60 -3.17 5.90
N PRO A 22 -0.57 -4.30 5.17
CA PRO A 22 0.68 -4.96 4.86
C PRO A 22 1.54 -4.03 4.00
N VAL A 23 2.85 -4.07 4.22
CA VAL A 23 3.79 -3.36 3.35
C VAL A 23 3.89 -4.07 1.99
N ASP A 24 4.05 -3.31 0.92
CA ASP A 24 4.24 -3.84 -0.44
C ASP A 24 5.55 -4.64 -0.57
N LYS A 25 6.60 -4.24 0.15
CA LYS A 25 7.93 -4.85 0.13
C LYS A 25 8.35 -5.33 1.53
N GLY A 26 8.62 -6.63 1.66
CA GLY A 26 9.07 -7.24 2.92
C GLY A 26 7.92 -7.79 3.78
N SER A 27 8.19 -8.04 5.06
CA SER A 27 7.25 -8.70 6.00
C SER A 27 6.75 -7.77 7.12
N GLY A 28 6.62 -6.47 6.82
CA GLY A 28 6.20 -5.46 7.80
C GLY A 28 4.71 -5.11 7.75
N ILE A 29 4.28 -4.36 8.75
CA ILE A 29 2.95 -3.73 8.82
C ILE A 29 3.15 -2.21 8.90
N VAL A 30 2.36 -1.47 8.13
CA VAL A 30 2.34 -0.01 8.14
C VAL A 30 1.10 0.46 8.89
N ILE A 31 1.29 1.42 9.78
CA ILE A 31 0.22 2.12 10.50
C ILE A 31 0.32 3.59 10.11
N MET A 32 -0.79 4.17 9.65
CA MET A 32 -0.87 5.56 9.22
C MET A 32 -2.16 6.21 9.71
N ASP A 33 -2.14 7.52 9.84
CA ASP A 33 -3.37 8.31 9.92
C ASP A 33 -4.23 8.06 8.67
N ARG A 34 -5.52 7.83 8.87
CA ARG A 34 -6.44 7.44 7.81
C ARG A 34 -6.75 8.57 6.85
N GLU A 35 -6.90 9.80 7.34
CA GLU A 35 -7.19 10.95 6.50
C GLU A 35 -6.01 11.21 5.55
N ASP A 36 -4.79 11.18 6.09
CA ASP A 36 -3.56 11.30 5.31
C ASP A 36 -3.38 10.16 4.31
N TYR A 37 -3.68 8.91 4.71
CA TYR A 37 -3.65 7.77 3.80
C TYR A 37 -4.60 7.96 2.61
N VAL A 38 -5.85 8.33 2.87
CA VAL A 38 -6.86 8.56 1.82
C VAL A 38 -6.47 9.75 0.94
N LYS A 39 -5.92 10.81 1.53
CA LYS A 39 -5.45 11.99 0.78
C LYS A 39 -4.32 11.63 -0.17
N LYS A 40 -3.33 10.85 0.28
CA LYS A 40 -2.22 10.37 -0.57
C LYS A 40 -2.72 9.49 -1.72
N LEU A 41 -3.59 8.52 -1.42
CA LEU A 41 -4.18 7.67 -2.45
C LEU A 41 -4.92 8.47 -3.52
N LYS A 42 -5.73 9.46 -3.11
CA LYS A 42 -6.43 10.33 -4.07
C LYS A 42 -5.46 11.13 -4.94
N CYS A 43 -4.38 11.64 -4.34
CA CYS A 43 -3.33 12.35 -5.06
C CYS A 43 -2.68 11.46 -6.12
N GLU A 44 -2.27 10.24 -5.74
CA GLU A 44 -1.66 9.26 -6.64
C GLU A 44 -2.63 8.81 -7.75
N MET A 45 -3.90 8.53 -7.42
CA MET A 45 -4.91 8.15 -8.41
C MET A 45 -5.24 9.27 -9.41
N SER A 46 -5.03 10.53 -9.03
CA SER A 46 -5.22 11.68 -9.91
C SER A 46 -4.00 12.00 -10.78
N ASP A 47 -2.85 11.39 -10.50
CA ASP A 47 -1.60 11.63 -11.22
C ASP A 47 -1.53 10.75 -12.48
N SER A 48 -2.09 11.27 -13.57
CA SER A 48 -2.02 10.65 -14.89
C SER A 48 -0.68 10.85 -15.62
N GLU A 49 0.23 11.67 -15.07
CA GLU A 49 1.56 11.85 -15.64
C GLU A 49 2.47 10.68 -15.25
N THR A 50 2.33 10.20 -14.01
CA THR A 50 3.10 9.07 -13.48
C THR A 50 2.39 7.73 -13.64
N TYR A 51 1.06 7.69 -13.50
CA TYR A 51 0.28 6.44 -13.49
C TYR A 51 -0.68 6.34 -14.68
N VAL A 52 -0.86 5.13 -15.21
CA VAL A 52 -1.80 4.83 -16.30
C VAL A 52 -2.95 4.00 -15.75
N GLU A 53 -4.19 4.42 -16.04
CA GLU A 53 -5.39 3.67 -15.70
C GLU A 53 -5.45 2.36 -16.50
N MET A 54 -5.54 1.23 -15.80
CA MET A 54 -5.67 -0.08 -16.44
C MET A 54 -7.13 -0.35 -16.80
N THR A 55 -7.48 -0.24 -18.08
CA THR A 55 -8.85 -0.46 -18.57
C THR A 55 -9.21 -1.93 -18.78
N ASP A 56 -8.22 -2.83 -18.81
CA ASP A 56 -8.43 -4.25 -19.07
C ASP A 56 -7.89 -5.06 -17.89
N GLY A 57 -8.75 -5.86 -17.25
CA GLY A 57 -8.40 -6.73 -16.11
C GLY A 57 -7.44 -7.89 -16.42
N LYS A 58 -6.53 -7.71 -17.39
CA LYS A 58 -5.46 -8.64 -17.72
C LYS A 58 -4.13 -7.97 -17.39
N GLN A 59 -3.55 -8.33 -16.24
CA GLN A 59 -2.11 -8.21 -16.08
C GLN A 59 -1.47 -9.11 -17.14
N SER A 60 -0.92 -8.55 -18.21
CA SER A 60 0.09 -9.29 -18.96
C SER A 60 1.33 -9.33 -18.08
N GLU A 61 1.77 -10.51 -17.69
CA GLU A 61 3.01 -10.71 -16.92
C GLU A 61 4.26 -10.08 -17.61
N GLU A 62 4.11 -9.74 -18.89
CA GLU A 62 5.09 -9.08 -19.72
C GLU A 62 5.35 -7.61 -19.30
N SER A 63 4.34 -6.88 -18.82
CA SER A 63 4.48 -5.48 -18.39
C SER A 63 5.26 -5.34 -17.07
N GLY A 64 5.14 -6.32 -16.17
CA GLY A 64 5.90 -6.36 -14.92
C GLY A 64 7.39 -6.65 -15.12
N ARG A 65 7.74 -7.43 -16.14
CA ARG A 65 9.15 -7.73 -16.48
C ARG A 65 9.88 -6.52 -17.07
N TYR A 66 9.21 -5.68 -17.85
CA TYR A 66 9.84 -4.51 -18.48
C TYR A 66 10.30 -3.47 -17.45
N LEU A 67 9.50 -3.22 -16.40
CA LEU A 67 9.85 -2.25 -15.35
C LEU A 67 11.00 -2.73 -14.43
N ILE A 68 11.15 -4.04 -14.25
CA ILE A 68 12.28 -4.60 -13.48
C ILE A 68 13.58 -4.49 -14.29
N GLN A 69 13.53 -4.70 -15.60
CA GLN A 69 14.70 -4.61 -16.48
C GLN A 69 15.26 -3.17 -16.53
N GLU A 70 14.39 -2.17 -16.76
CA GLU A 70 14.76 -0.74 -16.78
C GLU A 70 15.38 -0.25 -15.45
N GLY A 71 14.98 -0.83 -14.32
CA GLY A 71 15.54 -0.51 -13.00
C GLY A 71 16.91 -1.12 -12.74
N VAL A 72 17.24 -2.24 -13.41
CA VAL A 72 18.54 -2.92 -13.31
C VAL A 72 19.55 -2.30 -14.28
N ASP A 73 19.11 -1.89 -15.48
CA ASP A 73 20.00 -1.32 -16.51
C ASP A 73 20.45 0.13 -16.21
N ARG A 74 19.90 0.77 -15.17
CA ARG A 74 20.29 2.12 -14.71
C ARG A 74 21.22 2.12 -13.49
N GLN A 75 21.75 0.97 -13.04
CA GLN A 75 22.73 0.88 -11.95
C GLN A 75 24.14 0.56 -12.43
#